data_AF-A0A6N7M4R8-F1
#
_entry.id   AF-A0A6N7M4R8-F1
#
_cell.length_a   1.000
_cell.length_b   1.000
_cell.length_c   1.000
_cell.angle_alpha   90.00
_cell.angle_beta   90.00
_cell.angle_gamma   90.00
#
_symmetry.space_group_name_H-M   'P 1'
#
loop_
_entity.id
_entity.type
_entity.pdbx_description
1 polymer ?
#
loop_
_entity_poly.entity_id
_entity_poly.type
_entity_poly.pdbx_seq_one_letter_code
_entity_poly.pdbx_strand_id
1 'polypeptide(L)'
;MGTKQDVITDIFNLCKKRRDFVFDNTLVKIVCKKHGFGNPFDATKLDDTSKFPQILLDEDYFILHLGEGRHRFVKGISNGFHRFEKIDNKRIFDWKYRKSILNEFDTSESNILSVANN
;
A
#
# COMPACT_ATOMS: atom_id res chain seq x y z
N MET A 1 4.18 -16.14 -12.72
CA MET A 1 4.72 -15.36 -11.59
C MET A 1 3.53 -15.00 -10.72
N GLY A 2 3.53 -15.37 -9.45
CA GLY A 2 2.41 -15.12 -8.54
C GLY A 2 2.29 -13.64 -8.19
N THR A 3 1.08 -13.22 -7.88
CA THR A 3 0.75 -11.83 -7.55
C THR A 3 0.98 -11.54 -6.06
N LYS A 4 0.98 -10.25 -5.70
CA LYS A 4 0.96 -9.83 -4.30
C LYS A 4 -0.23 -10.45 -3.55
N GLN A 5 -1.38 -10.59 -4.21
CA GLN A 5 -2.58 -11.15 -3.61
C GLN A 5 -2.45 -12.64 -3.30
N ASP A 6 -1.78 -13.41 -4.18
CA ASP A 6 -1.53 -14.84 -3.96
C ASP A 6 -0.64 -15.07 -2.73
N VAL A 7 0.41 -14.26 -2.58
CA VAL A 7 1.32 -14.30 -1.43
C VAL A 7 0.56 -14.04 -0.13
N ILE A 8 -0.22 -12.95 -0.07
CA ILE A 8 -0.96 -12.61 1.14
C ILE A 8 -2.03 -13.65 1.47
N THR A 9 -2.73 -14.18 0.45
CA THR A 9 -3.73 -15.24 0.63
C THR A 9 -3.11 -16.49 1.25
N ASP A 10 -1.92 -16.90 0.80
CA ASP A 10 -1.24 -18.08 1.33
C ASP A 10 -0.74 -17.84 2.77
N ILE A 11 -0.15 -16.67 3.06
CA ILE A 11 0.24 -16.28 4.42
C ILE A 11 -0.99 -16.29 5.35
N PHE A 12 -2.09 -15.69 4.94
CA PHE A 12 -3.32 -15.63 5.74
C PHE A 12 -3.85 -17.03 6.04
N ASN A 13 -3.91 -17.92 5.05
CA ASN A 13 -4.32 -19.31 5.25
C ASN A 13 -3.40 -20.08 6.19
N LEU A 14 -2.09 -19.85 6.12
CA LEU A 14 -1.12 -20.44 7.04
C LEU A 14 -1.33 -19.97 8.48
N CYS A 15 -1.52 -18.66 8.68
CA CYS A 15 -1.85 -18.06 9.97
C CYS A 15 -3.17 -18.63 10.53
N LYS A 16 -4.23 -18.68 9.71
CA LYS A 16 -5.54 -19.21 10.09
C LYS A 16 -5.48 -20.67 10.52
N LYS A 17 -4.72 -21.52 9.81
CA LYS A 17 -4.48 -22.92 10.21
C LYS A 17 -3.78 -23.06 11.55
N ARG A 18 -2.84 -22.15 11.85
CA ARG A 18 -2.08 -22.13 13.12
C ARG A 18 -2.86 -21.49 14.28
N ARG A 19 -3.98 -20.82 14.00
CA ARG A 19 -4.70 -19.94 14.95
C ARG A 19 -3.82 -18.84 15.52
N ASP A 20 -2.80 -18.44 14.78
CA ASP A 20 -1.91 -17.32 15.10
C ASP A 20 -1.80 -16.42 13.88
N PHE A 21 -2.29 -15.19 14.03
CA PHE A 21 -2.35 -14.18 12.99
C PHE A 21 -1.10 -13.30 12.93
N VAL A 22 -0.07 -13.60 13.73
CA VAL A 22 1.23 -12.95 13.66
C VAL A 22 2.14 -13.69 12.67
N PHE A 23 2.88 -12.92 11.88
CA PHE A 23 3.88 -13.45 10.95
C PHE A 23 5.07 -12.51 10.81
N ASP A 24 6.17 -13.03 10.29
CA ASP A 24 7.43 -12.30 10.14
C ASP A 24 7.96 -12.30 8.70
N ASN A 25 9.02 -11.52 8.48
CA ASN A 25 9.72 -11.46 7.20
C ASN A 25 10.26 -12.81 6.72
N THR A 26 10.55 -13.75 7.63
CA THR A 26 11.02 -15.09 7.25
C THR A 26 9.91 -15.84 6.53
N LEU A 27 8.69 -15.84 7.09
CA LEU A 27 7.54 -16.44 6.44
C LEU A 27 7.22 -15.77 5.10
N VAL A 28 7.25 -14.44 5.05
CA VAL A 28 7.00 -13.67 3.82
C VAL A 28 7.97 -14.09 2.72
N LYS A 29 9.28 -14.15 3.01
CA LYS A 29 10.30 -14.58 2.03
C LYS A 29 10.07 -15.99 1.51
N ILE A 30 9.70 -16.94 2.38
CA ILE A 30 9.40 -18.32 1.98
C ILE A 30 8.21 -18.36 1.01
N VAL A 31 7.13 -17.66 1.33
CA VAL A 31 5.92 -17.64 0.50
C VAL A 31 6.18 -16.89 -0.81
N CYS A 32 6.89 -15.76 -0.79
CA CYS A 32 7.28 -15.05 -2.01
C CYS A 32 8.10 -15.95 -2.95
N LYS A 33 9.07 -16.71 -2.42
CA LYS A 33 9.85 -17.66 -3.24
C LYS A 33 8.97 -18.75 -3.86
N LYS A 34 8.01 -19.29 -3.09
CA LYS A 34 7.04 -20.29 -3.58
C LYS A 34 6.22 -19.77 -4.76
N HIS A 35 5.80 -18.51 -4.72
CA HIS A 35 5.01 -17.87 -5.78
C HIS A 35 5.88 -17.19 -6.86
N GLY A 36 7.20 -17.13 -6.69
CA GLY A 36 8.10 -16.38 -7.58
C GLY A 36 7.88 -14.87 -7.53
N PHE A 37 7.38 -14.33 -6.42
CA PHE A 37 7.18 -12.88 -6.22
C PHE A 37 8.51 -12.21 -5.88
N GLY A 38 8.89 -11.20 -6.66
CA GLY A 38 10.26 -10.65 -6.66
C GLY A 38 10.66 -9.91 -5.38
N ASN A 39 9.78 -9.07 -4.81
CA ASN A 39 10.12 -8.21 -3.67
C ASN A 39 9.32 -8.55 -2.40
N PRO A 40 9.86 -9.38 -1.48
CA PRO A 40 9.20 -9.72 -0.23
C PRO A 40 8.82 -8.52 0.64
N PHE A 41 9.57 -7.42 0.58
CA PHE A 41 9.31 -6.22 1.39
C PHE A 41 8.16 -5.35 0.87
N ASP A 42 7.66 -5.65 -0.33
CA ASP A 42 6.48 -5.02 -0.91
C ASP A 42 5.22 -5.87 -0.69
N ALA A 43 5.37 -7.18 -0.48
CA ALA A 43 4.25 -8.11 -0.38
C ALA A 43 3.26 -7.72 0.73
N THR A 44 3.76 -7.25 1.88
CA THR A 44 2.96 -6.89 3.07
C THR A 44 2.46 -5.45 3.07
N LYS A 45 2.86 -4.64 2.09
CA LYS A 45 2.45 -3.24 1.98
C LYS A 45 1.19 -3.15 1.12
N LEU A 46 0.08 -2.90 1.79
CA LEU A 46 -1.23 -2.65 1.18
C LEU A 46 -1.72 -1.28 1.67
N ASP A 47 -1.65 -0.31 0.78
CA ASP A 47 -2.02 1.10 0.97
C ASP A 47 -3.47 1.39 0.54
N ASP A 48 -4.06 0.50 -0.24
CA ASP A 48 -5.42 0.62 -0.76
C ASP A 48 -6.15 -0.73 -0.67
N THR A 49 -7.37 -0.69 -0.14
CA THR A 49 -8.31 -1.82 -0.11
C THR A 49 -8.58 -2.45 -1.48
N SER A 50 -8.46 -1.72 -2.58
CA SER A 50 -8.60 -2.27 -3.94
C SER A 50 -7.53 -3.33 -4.28
N LYS A 51 -6.39 -3.28 -3.59
CA LYS A 51 -5.27 -4.22 -3.78
C LYS A 51 -5.38 -5.45 -2.88
N PHE A 52 -6.37 -5.50 -1.98
CA PHE A 52 -6.51 -6.60 -1.03
C PHE A 52 -6.97 -7.88 -1.75
N PRO A 53 -6.48 -9.05 -1.33
CA PRO A 53 -7.09 -10.31 -1.73
C PRO A 53 -8.53 -10.40 -1.21
N GLN A 54 -9.41 -11.01 -2.01
CA GLN A 54 -10.83 -11.16 -1.67
C GLN A 54 -11.06 -11.81 -0.30
N ILE A 55 -10.25 -12.80 0.09
CA ILE A 55 -10.35 -13.47 1.39
C ILE A 55 -10.20 -12.51 2.58
N LEU A 56 -9.36 -11.48 2.46
CA LEU A 56 -9.20 -10.49 3.52
C LEU A 56 -10.43 -9.57 3.61
N LEU A 57 -10.99 -9.20 2.46
CA LEU A 57 -12.22 -8.39 2.39
C LEU A 57 -13.41 -9.16 2.99
N ASP A 58 -13.57 -10.42 2.62
CA ASP A 58 -14.68 -11.27 3.06
C ASP A 58 -14.61 -11.57 4.57
N GLU A 59 -13.40 -11.75 5.11
CA GLU A 59 -13.19 -12.05 6.53
C GLU A 59 -12.95 -10.80 7.40
N ASP A 60 -12.96 -9.61 6.79
CA ASP A 60 -12.76 -8.30 7.44
C ASP A 60 -11.40 -8.18 8.15
N TYR A 61 -10.30 -8.47 7.44
CA TYR A 61 -8.93 -8.36 7.96
C TYR A 61 -8.06 -7.37 7.20
N PHE A 62 -7.18 -6.68 7.92
CA PHE A 62 -6.07 -5.90 7.37
C PHE A 62 -4.73 -6.28 8.00
N ILE A 63 -3.63 -5.85 7.39
CA ILE A 63 -2.27 -6.12 7.87
C ILE A 63 -1.76 -4.91 8.66
N LEU A 64 -1.34 -5.15 9.90
CA LEU A 64 -0.66 -4.18 10.74
C LEU A 64 0.83 -4.53 10.84
N HIS A 65 1.71 -3.56 10.64
CA HIS A 65 3.14 -3.72 10.89
C HIS A 65 3.43 -3.45 12.38
N LEU A 66 4.02 -4.44 13.06
CA LEU A 66 4.34 -4.36 14.49
C LEU A 66 5.76 -3.84 14.76
N GLY A 67 6.58 -3.65 13.72
CA GLY A 67 8.01 -3.35 13.85
C GLY A 67 8.89 -4.60 13.83
N GLU A 68 10.21 -4.41 13.68
CA GLU A 68 11.22 -5.49 13.69
C GLU A 68 10.96 -6.61 12.64
N GLY A 69 10.24 -6.29 11.56
CA GLY A 69 9.86 -7.26 10.54
C GLY A 69 8.70 -8.17 10.94
N ARG A 70 7.98 -7.86 12.02
CA ARG A 70 6.76 -8.55 12.45
C ARG A 70 5.50 -7.83 11.96
N HIS A 71 4.49 -8.63 11.66
CA HIS A 71 3.23 -8.22 11.10
C HIS A 71 2.09 -9.00 11.75
N ARG A 72 0.87 -8.47 11.68
CA ARG A 72 -0.32 -9.13 12.20
C ARG A 72 -1.53 -8.89 11.31
N PHE A 73 -2.33 -9.92 11.08
CA PHE A 73 -3.68 -9.72 10.58
C PHE A 73 -4.60 -9.28 11.73
N VAL A 74 -5.24 -8.13 11.55
CA VAL A 74 -6.14 -7.50 12.53
C VAL A 74 -7.52 -7.38 11.91
N LYS A 75 -8.55 -7.65 12.70
CA LYS A 75 -9.94 -7.59 12.25
C LYS A 75 -10.49 -6.16 12.24
N GLY A 76 -11.35 -5.83 11.29
CA GLY A 76 -11.96 -4.51 11.14
C GLY A 76 -11.19 -3.61 10.18
N ILE A 77 -11.31 -3.85 8.87
CA ILE A 77 -10.63 -3.08 7.81
C ILE A 77 -10.96 -1.59 7.91
N SER A 78 -12.21 -1.26 8.28
CA SER A 78 -12.67 0.12 8.47
C SER A 78 -11.91 0.90 9.56
N ASN A 79 -11.26 0.19 10.49
CA ASN A 79 -10.42 0.81 11.52
C ASN A 79 -8.97 1.02 11.07
N GLY A 80 -8.54 0.29 10.04
CA GLY A 80 -7.16 0.36 9.52
C GLY A 80 -6.95 1.46 8.47
N PHE A 81 -8.01 1.84 7.74
CA PHE A 81 -7.93 2.78 6.63
C PHE A 81 -8.94 3.91 6.78
N HIS A 82 -8.47 5.14 6.62
CA HIS A 82 -9.34 6.30 6.51
C HIS A 82 -9.94 6.37 5.10
N ARG A 83 -11.25 6.57 5.04
CA ARG A 83 -11.94 6.87 3.78
C ARG A 83 -11.95 8.38 3.58
N PHE A 84 -11.08 8.86 2.70
CA PHE A 84 -11.02 10.27 2.34
C PHE A 84 -12.38 10.77 1.83
N GLU A 85 -12.73 11.99 2.22
CA GLU A 85 -13.90 12.68 1.72
C GLU A 85 -13.73 13.00 0.23
N LYS A 86 -14.86 13.11 -0.48
CA LYS A 86 -14.81 13.61 -1.85
C LYS A 86 -14.31 15.05 -1.83
N ILE A 87 -13.38 15.38 -2.74
CA ILE A 87 -12.96 16.75 -2.96
C ILE A 87 -14.19 17.54 -3.42
N ASP A 88 -14.48 18.64 -2.72
CA ASP A 88 -15.56 19.56 -3.11
C ASP A 88 -15.25 20.11 -4.51
N ASN A 89 -16.19 19.98 -5.43
CA ASN A 89 -16.07 20.50 -6.80
C ASN A 89 -15.73 22.00 -6.83
N LYS A 90 -16.15 22.79 -5.83
CA LYS A 90 -15.78 24.21 -5.71
C LYS A 90 -14.29 24.44 -5.43
N ARG A 91 -13.59 23.43 -4.89
CA ARG A 91 -12.16 23.42 -4.62
C ARG A 91 -11.36 22.81 -5.78
N ILE A 92 -12.03 22.27 -6.79
CA ILE A 92 -11.41 21.82 -8.02
C ILE A 92 -11.39 23.01 -8.97
N PHE A 93 -10.20 23.49 -9.30
CA PHE A 93 -10.00 24.49 -10.32
C PHE A 93 -9.04 23.96 -11.37
N ASP A 94 -9.29 24.33 -12.61
CA ASP A 94 -8.35 24.08 -13.70
C ASP A 94 -7.16 25.02 -13.53
N TRP A 95 -6.07 24.50 -12.98
CA TRP A 95 -4.84 25.25 -12.83
C TRP A 95 -4.16 25.38 -14.19
N LYS A 96 -4.39 26.53 -14.83
CA LYS A 96 -3.78 26.87 -16.12
C LYS A 96 -2.31 27.16 -15.92
N TYR A 97 -1.49 26.11 -15.91
CA TYR A 97 -0.04 26.21 -15.86
C TYR A 97 0.46 27.26 -16.86
N ARG A 98 1.18 28.27 -16.34
CA ARG A 98 1.92 29.23 -17.16
C ARG A 98 3.39 28.97 -16.95
N LYS A 99 4.08 28.61 -18.03
CA LYS A 99 5.52 28.41 -18.01
C LYS A 99 6.21 29.73 -17.61
N SER A 100 6.93 29.71 -16.50
CA SER A 100 7.76 30.84 -16.07
C SER A 100 9.11 30.81 -16.78
N ILE A 101 9.87 31.91 -16.65
CA ILE A 101 11.23 32.04 -17.19
C ILE A 101 12.20 31.01 -16.55
N LEU A 102 11.85 30.43 -15.40
CA LEU A 102 12.71 29.49 -14.66
C LEU A 102 12.26 28.03 -14.79
N ASN A 103 11.07 27.79 -15.33
CA ASN A 103 10.54 26.43 -15.46
C ASN A 103 11.36 25.63 -16.49
N GLU A 104 11.81 24.44 -16.09
CA GLU A 104 12.62 23.49 -16.88
C GLU A 104 14.07 23.94 -17.17
N PHE A 105 14.56 25.02 -16.53
CA PHE A 105 15.95 25.45 -16.64
C PHE A 105 16.88 24.80 -15.60
N ASP A 106 16.32 24.11 -14.60
CA ASP A 106 17.06 23.38 -13.57
C ASP A 106 16.23 22.18 -13.06
N THR A 107 16.88 21.17 -12.50
CA THR A 107 16.28 19.98 -11.88
C THR A 107 16.17 20.07 -10.36
N SER A 108 16.55 21.22 -9.77
CA SER A 108 16.46 21.46 -8.33
C SER A 108 15.02 21.62 -7.81
N GLU A 109 14.86 21.54 -6.49
CA GLU A 109 13.57 21.78 -5.81
C GLU A 109 13.00 23.18 -6.10
N SER A 110 13.87 24.15 -6.39
CA SER A 110 13.46 25.49 -6.80
C SER A 110 12.63 25.48 -8.10
N ASN A 111 12.88 24.52 -9.01
CA ASN A 111 12.10 24.36 -10.23
C ASN A 111 10.66 23.93 -9.93
N ILE A 112 10.44 22.96 -9.03
CA ILE A 112 9.08 22.51 -8.68
C ILE A 112 8.31 23.59 -7.91
N LEU A 113 9.00 24.38 -7.07
CA LEU A 113 8.39 25.51 -6.38
C LEU A 113 8.03 26.66 -7.33
N SER A 114 8.85 26.91 -8.36
CA SER A 114 8.53 27.86 -9.44
C SER A 114 7.32 27.41 -10.24
N VAL A 115 7.20 26.12 -10.54
CA VAL A 115 6.00 25.56 -11.18
C VAL A 115 4.78 25.75 -10.30
N ALA A 116 4.87 25.50 -9.00
CA ALA A 116 3.77 25.58 -8.03
C ALA A 116 3.28 27.00 -7.69
N ASN A 117 4.12 28.03 -7.82
CA ASN A 117 3.83 29.39 -7.37
C ASN A 117 3.80 30.45 -8.49
N ASN A 118 3.73 30.05 -9.77
CA ASN A 118 3.54 30.97 -10.91
C ASN A 118 2.09 31.06 -11.38
#